data_AF-A0A7S1S7G7-F1
#
_entry.id   AF-A0A7S1S7G7-F1
#
_cell.length_a   1.000
_cell.length_b   1.000
_cell.length_c   1.000
_cell.angle_alpha   90.00
_cell.angle_beta   90.00
_cell.angle_gamma   90.00
#
_symmetry.space_group_name_H-M   'P 1'
#
loop_
_entity.id
_entity.type
_entity.pdbx_description
1 polymer ?
#
loop_
_entity_poly.entity_id
_entity_poly.type
_entity_poly.pdbx_seq_one_letter_code
_entity_poly.pdbx_strand_id
1 'polypeptide(L)'
;ASVAGSAVAAPTADVSSLVQRASQLQAGREPVDSACECVGWHDAYNEHGMKCGWGRELDLADRIPGPVAAKVPQLDFEFCRMYFGNLPNDRYCMNNRFGARPTEWCYVRPGCSKGYKAQKDVQGSLYVKNCSRDEDATLGEMKFEELAAYVYKNKLELGLAVQYAFPTWHVEKLPDMQAFWGLQAPADAAPMGEGLRQRLKWHVGSGKTVFITSRSGHPPFAVSEGEKLYYINFNPDKAGFERKEDMNLWACVAGCGAASKPIW
;
A
#
# COMPACT_ATOMS: atom_id res chain seq x y z
N ALA A 1 -8.97 16.84 -34.91
CA ALA A 1 -10.03 16.83 -33.89
C ALA A 1 -9.39 16.48 -32.56
N SER A 2 -9.28 17.46 -31.66
CA SER A 2 -8.61 17.30 -30.35
C SER A 2 -9.64 16.77 -29.36
N VAL A 3 -9.39 15.60 -28.77
CA VAL A 3 -10.23 15.07 -27.69
C VAL A 3 -9.61 15.52 -26.38
N ALA A 4 -10.19 16.57 -25.80
CA ALA A 4 -9.85 17.05 -24.48
C ALA A 4 -10.24 15.99 -23.44
N GLY A 5 -9.24 15.35 -22.82
CA GLY A 5 -9.43 14.49 -21.66
C GLY A 5 -9.97 15.30 -20.49
N SER A 6 -11.24 15.11 -20.17
CA SER A 6 -11.84 15.68 -18.96
C SER A 6 -11.29 14.95 -17.74
N ALA A 7 -10.42 15.63 -16.98
CA ALA A 7 -10.05 15.21 -15.64
C ALA A 7 -11.33 15.20 -14.79
N VAL A 8 -11.77 14.02 -14.39
CA VAL A 8 -12.89 13.86 -13.47
C VAL A 8 -12.41 14.29 -12.09
N ALA A 9 -12.93 15.41 -11.60
CA ALA A 9 -12.73 15.83 -10.22
C ALA A 9 -13.39 14.78 -9.30
N ALA A 10 -12.57 14.10 -8.52
CA ALA A 10 -13.06 13.23 -7.45
C ALA A 10 -13.79 14.09 -6.40
N PRO A 11 -14.91 13.60 -5.82
CA PRO A 11 -15.52 14.27 -4.69
C PRO A 11 -14.50 14.35 -3.55
N THR A 12 -14.42 15.49 -2.88
CA THR A 12 -13.60 15.69 -1.69
C THR A 12 -14.16 14.84 -0.55
N ALA A 13 -13.85 13.54 -0.56
CA ALA A 13 -13.95 12.71 0.62
C ALA A 13 -13.00 13.32 1.66
N ASP A 14 -13.51 13.51 2.89
CA ASP A 14 -12.74 14.03 4.00
C ASP A 14 -11.54 13.11 4.27
N VAL A 15 -10.38 13.47 3.72
CA VAL A 15 -9.10 12.73 3.82
C VAL A 15 -8.56 12.73 5.26
N SER A 16 -9.33 13.24 6.24
CA SER A 16 -9.02 13.21 7.67
C SER A 16 -9.24 11.84 8.32
N SER A 17 -9.64 10.80 7.56
CA SER A 17 -10.08 9.53 8.14
C SER A 17 -9.03 8.80 8.99
N LEU A 18 -7.75 8.78 8.62
CA LEU A 18 -6.71 8.13 9.43
C LEU A 18 -6.39 8.92 10.69
N VAL A 19 -6.26 10.25 10.58
CA VAL A 19 -5.96 11.13 11.73
C VAL A 19 -7.13 11.13 12.72
N GLN A 20 -8.37 11.19 12.23
CA GLN A 20 -9.57 11.09 13.04
C GLN A 20 -9.68 9.72 13.71
N ARG A 21 -9.39 8.63 13.00
CA ARG A 21 -9.47 7.26 13.55
C ARG A 21 -8.39 6.98 14.59
N ALA A 22 -7.16 7.43 14.35
CA ALA A 22 -6.10 7.39 15.35
C ALA A 22 -6.50 8.15 16.63
N SER A 23 -7.14 9.31 16.47
CA SER A 23 -7.64 10.11 17.59
C SER A 23 -8.81 9.41 18.33
N GLN A 24 -9.71 8.73 17.61
CA GLN A 24 -10.84 8.00 18.19
C GLN A 24 -10.40 6.77 19.00
N LEU A 25 -9.39 6.04 18.54
CA LEU A 25 -8.84 4.87 19.25
C LEU A 25 -8.20 5.26 20.61
N GLN A 26 -7.75 6.51 20.75
CA GLN A 26 -7.10 7.01 21.96
C GLN A 26 -8.10 7.51 23.03
N ALA A 27 -9.32 7.90 22.65
CA ALA A 27 -10.25 8.63 23.54
C ALA A 27 -10.91 7.78 24.67
N GLY A 28 -10.59 6.50 24.80
CA GLY A 28 -11.29 5.60 25.73
C GLY A 28 -10.46 4.50 26.39
N ARG A 29 -9.11 4.60 26.42
CA ARG A 29 -8.25 3.55 26.98
C ARG A 29 -7.42 4.01 28.19
N GLU A 30 -7.19 3.04 29.09
CA GLU A 30 -6.13 3.04 30.11
C GLU A 30 -4.79 3.53 29.53
N PRO A 31 -3.85 4.05 30.35
CA PRO A 31 -2.63 4.68 29.86
C PRO A 31 -1.87 3.75 28.91
N VAL A 32 -2.02 4.01 27.61
CA VAL A 32 -1.23 3.37 26.56
C VAL A 32 0.22 3.68 26.88
N ASP A 33 1.08 2.65 26.87
CA ASP A 33 2.52 2.84 26.89
C ASP A 33 2.87 3.82 25.76
N SER A 34 3.03 5.10 26.11
CA SER A 34 3.22 6.18 25.14
C SER A 34 4.47 6.00 24.30
N ALA A 35 5.40 5.15 24.74
CA ALA A 35 6.56 4.75 23.96
C ALA A 35 6.17 3.83 22.80
N CYS A 36 5.07 3.07 22.92
CA CYS A 36 4.52 2.17 21.90
C CYS A 36 3.60 2.84 20.88
N GLU A 37 3.31 4.14 21.00
CA GLU A 37 2.66 4.86 19.91
C GLU A 37 3.58 4.90 18.68
N CYS A 38 3.00 4.70 17.50
CA CYS A 38 3.76 4.81 16.27
C CYS A 38 4.32 6.22 16.11
N VAL A 39 5.60 6.32 15.81
CA VAL A 39 6.27 7.56 15.41
C VAL A 39 5.84 7.92 13.99
N GLY A 40 5.69 9.20 13.70
CA GLY A 40 5.35 9.66 12.36
C GLY A 40 6.46 9.29 11.37
N TRP A 41 6.09 8.82 10.17
CA TRP A 41 7.08 8.29 9.22
C TRP A 41 8.12 9.34 8.80
N HIS A 42 7.70 10.58 8.56
CA HIS A 42 8.63 11.67 8.26
C HIS A 42 9.62 11.93 9.40
N ASP A 43 9.14 12.01 10.66
CA ASP A 43 10.00 12.27 11.81
C ASP A 43 10.95 11.11 12.11
N ALA A 44 10.54 9.87 11.85
CA ALA A 44 11.42 8.72 12.00
C ALA A 44 12.73 8.89 11.22
N TYR A 45 12.66 9.35 9.96
CA TYR A 45 13.84 9.57 9.13
C TYR A 45 14.54 10.91 9.40
N ASN A 46 13.78 11.99 9.66
CA ASN A 46 14.33 13.34 9.72
C ASN A 46 14.71 13.81 11.12
N GLU A 47 13.94 13.44 12.15
CA GLU A 47 14.18 13.85 13.54
C GLU A 47 14.91 12.75 14.34
N HIS A 48 14.57 11.49 14.10
CA HIS A 48 15.15 10.34 14.82
C HIS A 48 16.29 9.65 14.07
N GLY A 49 16.64 10.14 12.88
CA GLY A 49 17.81 9.70 12.12
C GLY A 49 17.75 8.26 11.63
N MET A 50 16.57 7.65 11.57
CA MET A 50 16.40 6.31 11.01
C MET A 50 16.84 6.28 9.54
N LYS A 51 17.27 5.10 9.08
CA LYS A 51 17.67 4.86 7.69
C LYS A 51 16.86 3.70 7.15
N CYS A 52 16.51 3.79 5.87
CA CYS A 52 15.82 2.72 5.17
C CYS A 52 16.60 1.40 5.32
N GLY A 53 15.89 0.32 5.66
CA GLY A 53 16.48 -1.00 5.91
C GLY A 53 16.93 -1.21 7.35
N TRP A 54 16.86 -0.21 8.24
CA TRP A 54 17.00 -0.45 9.69
C TRP A 54 15.70 -0.98 10.30
N GLY A 55 14.55 -0.68 9.71
CA GLY A 55 13.27 -1.24 10.12
C GLY A 55 12.94 -2.48 9.30
N ARG A 56 11.72 -2.53 8.79
CA ARG A 56 11.20 -3.62 7.98
C ARG A 56 10.78 -3.18 6.57
N GLU A 57 11.32 -2.05 6.11
CA GLU A 57 11.02 -1.46 4.80
C GLU A 57 11.34 -2.42 3.65
N LEU A 58 12.37 -3.24 3.83
CA LEU A 58 12.94 -4.10 2.79
C LEU A 58 12.80 -5.59 3.10
N ASP A 59 11.83 -5.98 3.94
CA ASP A 59 11.57 -7.42 4.21
C ASP A 59 11.15 -8.19 2.94
N LEU A 60 10.81 -7.48 1.85
CA LEU A 60 10.58 -8.07 0.52
C LEU A 60 11.85 -8.65 -0.12
N ALA A 61 13.04 -8.14 0.25
CA ALA A 61 14.33 -8.63 -0.23
C ALA A 61 14.77 -9.86 0.57
N ASP A 62 13.89 -10.87 0.64
CA ASP A 62 13.98 -12.06 1.50
C ASP A 62 15.43 -12.58 1.65
N ARG A 63 15.81 -12.89 2.89
CA ARG A 63 17.15 -13.38 3.28
C ARG A 63 18.30 -12.38 3.12
N ILE A 64 18.07 -11.16 2.64
CA ILE A 64 19.08 -10.09 2.61
C ILE A 64 18.82 -9.16 3.80
N PRO A 65 19.80 -8.96 4.71
CA PRO A 65 19.64 -8.00 5.80
C PRO A 65 19.29 -6.60 5.26
N GLY A 66 18.31 -5.93 5.87
CA GLY A 66 17.80 -4.63 5.40
C GLY A 66 18.88 -3.59 5.08
N PRO A 67 19.91 -3.36 5.92
CA PRO A 67 20.98 -2.40 5.62
C PRO A 67 21.87 -2.80 4.44
N VAL A 68 21.88 -4.09 4.07
CA VAL A 68 22.56 -4.61 2.88
C VAL A 68 21.65 -4.44 1.66
N ALA A 69 20.36 -4.78 1.79
CA ALA A 69 19.36 -4.58 0.73
C ALA A 69 19.26 -3.10 0.31
N ALA A 70 19.33 -2.17 1.27
CA ALA A 70 19.34 -0.73 1.02
C ALA A 70 20.56 -0.22 0.24
N LYS A 71 21.58 -1.06 -0.01
CA LYS A 71 22.73 -0.72 -0.87
C LYS A 71 22.53 -1.17 -2.32
N VAL A 72 21.51 -1.99 -2.60
CA VAL A 72 21.17 -2.40 -3.96
C VAL A 72 20.55 -1.19 -4.67
N PRO A 73 21.13 -0.67 -5.77
CA PRO A 73 20.71 0.60 -6.36
C PRO A 73 19.22 0.67 -6.70
N GLN A 74 18.65 -0.43 -7.16
CA GLN A 74 17.23 -0.51 -7.50
C GLN A 74 16.33 -0.45 -6.26
N LEU A 75 16.66 -1.17 -5.19
CA LEU A 75 15.88 -1.17 -3.96
C LEU A 75 15.97 0.17 -3.23
N ASP A 76 17.18 0.75 -3.19
CA ASP A 76 17.40 2.08 -2.65
C ASP A 76 16.58 3.14 -3.40
N PHE A 77 16.63 3.13 -4.75
CA PHE A 77 15.86 4.08 -5.53
C PHE A 77 14.36 3.91 -5.29
N GLU A 78 13.82 2.73 -5.56
CA GLU A 78 12.37 2.49 -5.61
C GLU A 78 11.71 2.56 -4.22
N PHE A 79 12.27 1.89 -3.22
CA PHE A 79 11.64 1.80 -1.91
C PHE A 79 12.12 2.89 -0.97
N CYS A 80 13.44 3.09 -0.86
CA CYS A 80 13.98 4.02 0.13
C CYS A 80 13.79 5.47 -0.27
N ARG A 81 14.27 5.86 -1.46
CA ARG A 81 14.27 7.26 -1.91
C ARG A 81 12.95 7.70 -2.50
N MET A 82 12.23 6.82 -3.20
CA MET A 82 10.98 7.19 -3.86
C MET A 82 9.75 7.01 -2.97
N TYR A 83 9.74 6.03 -2.06
CA TYR A 83 8.60 5.77 -1.19
C TYR A 83 8.85 6.20 0.27
N PHE A 84 9.64 5.43 1.04
CA PHE A 84 9.79 5.63 2.49
C PHE A 84 10.32 7.01 2.88
N GLY A 85 11.30 7.53 2.15
CA GLY A 85 11.86 8.87 2.37
C GLY A 85 10.91 10.03 2.03
N ASN A 86 9.76 9.78 1.42
CA ASN A 86 8.74 10.80 1.09
C ASN A 86 7.45 10.64 1.89
N LEU A 87 7.36 9.65 2.79
CA LEU A 87 6.15 9.45 3.58
C LEU A 87 5.85 10.69 4.43
N PRO A 88 4.56 11.07 4.58
CA PRO A 88 4.16 12.18 5.42
C PRO A 88 4.35 11.83 6.90
N ASN A 89 4.16 12.81 7.78
CA ASN A 89 4.37 12.63 9.21
C ASN A 89 3.20 11.95 9.96
N ASP A 90 2.56 10.99 9.30
CA ASP A 90 1.43 10.26 9.86
C ASP A 90 1.91 8.98 10.58
N ARG A 91 1.11 8.50 11.52
CA ARG A 91 1.46 7.45 12.50
C ARG A 91 0.77 6.10 12.24
N TYR A 92 0.59 5.74 10.98
CA TYR A 92 -0.07 4.49 10.61
C TYR A 92 0.92 3.34 10.46
N CYS A 93 0.40 2.13 10.55
CA CYS A 93 1.11 0.91 10.21
C CYS A 93 0.90 0.54 8.75
N MET A 94 1.89 -0.13 8.17
CA MET A 94 1.84 -0.66 6.81
C MET A 94 2.45 -2.05 6.75
N ASN A 95 2.16 -2.80 5.69
CA ASN A 95 2.72 -4.12 5.44
C ASN A 95 4.25 -4.05 5.40
N ASN A 96 4.93 -5.06 5.95
CA ASN A 96 6.39 -5.14 5.86
C ASN A 96 6.89 -5.69 4.51
N ARG A 97 6.04 -6.43 3.79
CA ARG A 97 6.40 -7.13 2.55
C ARG A 97 5.19 -7.33 1.66
N PHE A 98 5.44 -7.68 0.40
CA PHE A 98 4.40 -8.03 -0.55
C PHE A 98 4.06 -9.51 -0.42
N GLY A 99 2.81 -9.81 -0.07
CA GLY A 99 2.39 -11.20 0.13
C GLY A 99 0.99 -11.33 0.72
N ALA A 100 0.49 -12.56 0.77
CA ALA A 100 -0.89 -12.83 1.21
C ALA A 100 -1.11 -12.67 2.72
N ARG A 101 -0.03 -12.73 3.51
CA ARG A 101 -0.05 -12.59 4.96
C ARG A 101 1.15 -11.73 5.40
N PRO A 102 1.12 -10.42 5.09
CA PRO A 102 2.12 -9.49 5.58
C PRO A 102 1.88 -9.26 7.08
N THR A 103 2.91 -8.75 7.75
CA THR A 103 2.77 -8.18 9.09
C THR A 103 2.75 -6.67 8.95
N GLU A 104 1.77 -6.01 9.56
CA GLU A 104 1.72 -4.55 9.63
C GLU A 104 2.66 -4.07 10.74
N TRP A 105 3.43 -3.01 10.48
CA TRP A 105 4.44 -2.52 11.43
C TRP A 105 4.60 -1.00 11.38
N CYS A 106 5.23 -0.46 12.42
CA CYS A 106 5.66 0.94 12.49
C CYS A 106 6.91 1.09 13.37
N TYR A 107 7.53 2.27 13.32
CA TYR A 107 8.52 2.68 14.32
C TYR A 107 7.86 3.16 15.60
N VAL A 108 8.50 2.90 16.74
CA VAL A 108 8.06 3.32 18.08
C VAL A 108 9.27 3.83 18.88
N ARG A 109 9.02 4.56 19.97
CA ARG A 109 10.11 5.12 20.79
C ARG A 109 10.83 4.02 21.58
N PRO A 110 12.12 4.23 21.93
CA PRO A 110 12.82 3.33 22.84
C PRO A 110 12.05 3.16 24.15
N GLY A 111 11.98 1.93 24.66
CA GLY A 111 11.23 1.60 25.87
C GLY A 111 9.84 1.03 25.63
N CYS A 112 9.33 1.03 24.38
CA CYS A 112 8.08 0.32 24.07
C CYS A 112 8.18 -1.15 24.43
N SER A 113 7.29 -1.60 25.32
CA SER A 113 7.20 -2.99 25.80
C SER A 113 6.92 -4.01 24.68
N LYS A 114 6.28 -3.59 23.59
CA LYS A 114 5.95 -4.43 22.42
C LYS A 114 6.99 -4.35 21.29
N GLY A 115 8.04 -3.54 21.47
CA GLY A 115 9.00 -3.22 20.42
C GLY A 115 10.36 -3.90 20.61
N TYR A 116 11.12 -3.99 19.52
CA TYR A 116 12.54 -4.38 19.53
C TYR A 116 13.38 -3.35 18.79
N LYS A 117 14.66 -3.20 19.15
CA LYS A 117 15.57 -2.24 18.49
C LYS A 117 15.61 -2.46 16.98
N ALA A 118 15.34 -1.41 16.21
CA ALA A 118 15.47 -1.42 14.76
C ALA A 118 16.92 -1.72 14.35
N GLN A 119 17.87 -0.96 14.92
CA GLN A 119 19.29 -1.22 14.74
C GLN A 119 20.00 -1.41 16.09
N LYS A 120 20.51 -2.62 16.32
CA LYS A 120 21.05 -3.06 17.62
C LYS A 120 22.25 -2.22 18.10
N ASP A 121 23.10 -1.83 17.15
CA ASP A 121 24.40 -1.20 17.43
C ASP A 121 24.35 0.33 17.37
N VAL A 122 23.18 0.93 17.15
CA VAL A 122 23.01 2.38 17.04
C VAL A 122 22.30 2.91 18.28
N GLN A 123 23.01 3.73 19.06
CA GLN A 123 22.45 4.40 20.23
C GLN A 123 21.32 5.35 19.80
N GLY A 124 20.21 5.34 20.54
CA GLY A 124 19.04 6.18 20.24
C GLY A 124 18.20 5.70 19.06
N SER A 125 18.54 4.56 18.43
CA SER A 125 17.71 3.95 17.38
C SER A 125 16.30 3.69 17.88
N LEU A 126 15.30 4.03 17.06
CA LEU A 126 13.90 3.69 17.31
C LEU A 126 13.72 2.16 17.39
N TYR A 127 12.60 1.77 17.97
CA TYR A 127 12.19 0.37 18.02
C TYR A 127 11.21 0.10 16.89
N VAL A 128 11.05 -1.16 16.51
CA VAL A 128 10.02 -1.65 15.60
C VAL A 128 8.98 -2.42 16.40
N LYS A 129 7.70 -2.19 16.09
CA LYS A 129 6.55 -2.89 16.65
C LYS A 129 5.75 -3.54 15.53
N ASN A 130 5.24 -4.76 15.78
CA ASN A 130 4.15 -5.33 14.99
C ASN A 130 2.83 -4.74 15.46
N CYS A 131 2.04 -4.21 14.53
CA CYS A 131 0.82 -3.51 14.85
C CYS A 131 -0.37 -4.45 15.03
N SER A 132 -1.36 -3.97 15.77
CA SER A 132 -2.68 -4.59 15.88
C SER A 132 -3.74 -3.62 15.40
N ARG A 133 -4.69 -4.08 14.59
CA ARG A 133 -5.80 -3.25 14.09
C ARG A 133 -6.73 -2.75 15.20
N ASP A 134 -6.72 -3.43 16.34
CA ASP A 134 -7.49 -3.00 17.52
C ASP A 134 -6.82 -1.83 18.25
N GLU A 135 -5.55 -1.53 17.97
CA GLU A 135 -4.74 -0.55 18.70
C GLU A 135 -4.16 0.55 17.81
N ASP A 136 -3.85 0.21 16.57
CA ASP A 136 -3.09 1.05 15.64
C ASP A 136 -3.90 1.31 14.38
N ALA A 137 -3.84 2.54 13.87
CA ALA A 137 -4.33 2.84 12.53
C ALA A 137 -3.45 2.15 11.49
N THR A 138 -4.04 1.48 10.51
CA THR A 138 -3.29 0.83 9.41
C THR A 138 -3.77 1.32 8.04
N LEU A 139 -2.85 1.44 7.08
CA LEU A 139 -3.21 1.68 5.68
C LEU A 139 -4.14 0.59 5.13
N GLY A 140 -4.00 -0.64 5.60
CA GLY A 140 -4.77 -1.80 5.12
C GLY A 140 -6.25 -1.77 5.49
N GLU A 141 -6.70 -0.76 6.23
CA GLU A 141 -8.11 -0.51 6.53
C GLU A 141 -8.75 0.58 5.65
N MET A 142 -7.95 1.33 4.90
CA MET A 142 -8.47 2.33 3.96
C MET A 142 -9.21 1.65 2.81
N LYS A 143 -10.32 2.25 2.39
CA LYS A 143 -10.92 1.89 1.10
C LYS A 143 -10.01 2.36 -0.02
N PHE A 144 -10.01 1.64 -1.14
CA PHE A 144 -9.07 1.92 -2.22
C PHE A 144 -9.14 3.38 -2.71
N GLU A 145 -10.34 3.92 -2.91
CA GLU A 145 -10.54 5.29 -3.39
C GLU A 145 -10.04 6.34 -2.39
N GLU A 146 -10.19 6.07 -1.08
CA GLU A 146 -9.66 6.90 -0.01
C GLU A 146 -8.13 6.87 0.03
N LEU A 147 -7.54 5.66 -0.09
CA LEU A 147 -6.08 5.50 -0.18
C LEU A 147 -5.54 6.23 -1.41
N ALA A 148 -6.20 6.12 -2.56
CA ALA A 148 -5.76 6.79 -3.78
C ALA A 148 -5.78 8.31 -3.64
N ALA A 149 -6.82 8.88 -3.04
CA ALA A 149 -6.89 10.31 -2.74
C ALA A 149 -5.80 10.74 -1.73
N TYR A 150 -5.57 9.92 -0.70
CA TYR A 150 -4.52 10.15 0.30
C TYR A 150 -3.12 10.14 -0.33
N VAL A 151 -2.81 9.15 -1.18
CA VAL A 151 -1.54 9.02 -1.90
C VAL A 151 -1.31 10.24 -2.80
N TYR A 152 -2.33 10.65 -3.56
CA TYR A 152 -2.24 11.80 -4.45
C TYR A 152 -1.96 13.10 -3.67
N LYS A 153 -2.72 13.33 -2.58
CA LYS A 153 -2.54 14.49 -1.70
C LYS A 153 -1.13 14.57 -1.12
N ASN A 154 -0.55 13.43 -0.76
CA ASN A 154 0.78 13.34 -0.15
C ASN A 154 1.92 13.15 -1.17
N LYS A 155 1.65 13.27 -2.47
CA LYS A 155 2.66 13.19 -3.54
C LYS A 155 3.44 11.86 -3.55
N LEU A 156 2.74 10.76 -3.28
CA LEU A 156 3.29 9.41 -3.24
C LEU A 156 2.95 8.64 -4.53
N GLU A 157 3.71 7.58 -4.83
CA GLU A 157 3.41 6.67 -5.94
C GLU A 157 2.38 5.62 -5.51
N LEU A 158 1.32 5.45 -6.31
CA LEU A 158 0.15 4.65 -5.94
C LEU A 158 0.43 3.15 -6.00
N GLY A 159 1.17 2.67 -7.01
CA GLY A 159 1.50 1.25 -7.20
C GLY A 159 2.23 0.62 -6.02
N LEU A 160 3.13 1.36 -5.38
CA LEU A 160 3.85 0.98 -4.17
C LEU A 160 2.96 1.14 -2.94
N ALA A 161 2.22 2.25 -2.83
CA ALA A 161 1.34 2.48 -1.70
C ALA A 161 0.30 1.37 -1.52
N VAL A 162 -0.31 0.87 -2.59
CA VAL A 162 -1.29 -0.23 -2.50
C VAL A 162 -0.66 -1.56 -2.09
N GLN A 163 0.60 -1.80 -2.43
CA GLN A 163 1.32 -3.01 -2.02
C GLN A 163 1.70 -2.97 -0.53
N TYR A 164 2.02 -1.79 -0.02
CA TYR A 164 2.23 -1.55 1.41
C TYR A 164 0.93 -1.45 2.22
N ALA A 165 -0.21 -1.19 1.57
CA ALA A 165 -1.51 -1.17 2.23
C ALA A 165 -2.18 -2.54 2.28
N PHE A 166 -2.25 -3.27 1.16
CA PHE A 166 -3.13 -4.43 1.03
C PHE A 166 -2.36 -5.76 0.88
N PRO A 167 -2.87 -6.86 1.45
CA PRO A 167 -2.36 -8.19 1.18
C PRO A 167 -2.39 -8.52 -0.31
N THR A 168 -1.40 -9.27 -0.78
CA THR A 168 -1.28 -9.67 -2.19
C THR A 168 -1.94 -11.01 -2.47
N TRP A 169 -2.74 -11.08 -3.53
CA TRP A 169 -3.14 -12.34 -4.15
C TRP A 169 -1.91 -13.00 -4.77
N HIS A 170 -1.50 -14.15 -4.25
CA HIS A 170 -0.15 -14.68 -4.48
C HIS A 170 -0.06 -15.77 -5.55
N VAL A 171 -1.18 -16.39 -5.93
CA VAL A 171 -1.17 -17.54 -6.85
C VAL A 171 -1.35 -17.08 -8.29
N GLU A 172 -2.54 -16.56 -8.62
CA GLU A 172 -2.85 -16.06 -9.95
C GLU A 172 -2.40 -14.60 -10.16
N LYS A 173 -2.23 -14.22 -11.43
CA LYS A 173 -1.90 -12.85 -11.83
C LYS A 173 -3.12 -12.17 -12.43
N LEU A 174 -3.07 -10.83 -12.48
CA LEU A 174 -4.19 -10.01 -12.98
C LEU A 174 -4.79 -10.53 -14.31
N PRO A 175 -4.01 -10.84 -15.37
CA PRO A 175 -4.55 -11.38 -16.61
C PRO A 175 -5.46 -12.60 -16.46
N ASP A 176 -5.12 -13.50 -15.53
CA ASP A 176 -5.81 -14.77 -15.31
C ASP A 176 -7.17 -14.60 -14.60
N MET A 177 -7.39 -13.42 -14.01
CA MET A 177 -8.51 -13.15 -13.12
C MET A 177 -9.52 -12.16 -13.73
N GLN A 178 -9.15 -11.41 -14.77
CA GLN A 178 -9.99 -10.39 -15.41
C GLN A 178 -11.38 -10.90 -15.84
N ALA A 179 -11.44 -12.11 -16.40
CA ALA A 179 -12.69 -12.70 -16.85
C ALA A 179 -13.72 -12.94 -15.73
N PHE A 180 -13.28 -13.02 -14.46
CA PHE A 180 -14.19 -13.14 -13.33
C PHE A 180 -15.09 -11.91 -13.18
N TRP A 181 -14.54 -10.73 -13.45
CA TRP A 181 -15.24 -9.45 -13.44
C TRP A 181 -15.89 -9.10 -14.77
N GLY A 182 -16.01 -10.05 -15.70
CA GLY A 182 -16.59 -9.83 -17.02
C GLY A 182 -15.72 -8.97 -17.95
N LEU A 183 -14.44 -8.81 -17.63
CA LEU A 183 -13.49 -8.08 -18.46
C LEU A 183 -12.89 -9.01 -19.52
N GLN A 184 -12.54 -8.44 -20.67
CA GLN A 184 -11.84 -9.17 -21.72
C GLN A 184 -10.47 -9.62 -21.19
N ALA A 185 -10.25 -10.94 -21.12
CA ALA A 185 -8.96 -11.49 -20.80
C ALA A 185 -8.01 -11.35 -22.01
N PRO A 186 -6.72 -11.02 -21.79
CA PRO A 186 -5.74 -11.03 -22.87
C PRO A 186 -5.49 -12.46 -23.37
N ALA A 187 -4.94 -12.57 -24.58
CA ALA A 187 -4.77 -13.87 -25.25
C ALA A 187 -3.85 -14.85 -24.50
N ASP A 188 -2.93 -14.33 -23.68
CA ASP A 188 -1.98 -15.09 -22.85
C ASP A 188 -2.52 -15.38 -21.42
N ALA A 189 -3.79 -15.06 -21.14
CA ALA A 189 -4.40 -15.40 -19.86
C ALA A 189 -4.58 -16.92 -19.72
N ALA A 190 -4.25 -17.44 -18.55
CA ALA A 190 -4.55 -18.82 -18.20
C ALA A 190 -6.07 -19.01 -18.10
N PRO A 191 -6.61 -20.17 -18.53
CA PRO A 191 -8.03 -20.44 -18.41
C PRO A 191 -8.51 -20.38 -16.95
N MET A 192 -9.64 -19.71 -16.71
CA MET A 192 -10.24 -19.63 -15.38
C MET A 192 -10.96 -20.94 -15.03
N GLY A 193 -10.26 -21.82 -14.32
CA GLY A 193 -10.85 -23.04 -13.75
C GLY A 193 -11.85 -22.75 -12.62
N GLU A 194 -12.71 -23.74 -12.32
CA GLU A 194 -13.75 -23.62 -11.29
C GLU A 194 -13.16 -23.35 -9.89
N GLY A 195 -12.00 -23.95 -9.57
CA GLY A 195 -11.33 -23.70 -8.30
C GLY A 195 -10.93 -22.24 -8.09
N LEU A 196 -10.41 -21.57 -9.12
CA LEU A 196 -10.11 -20.13 -9.07
C LEU A 196 -11.40 -19.32 -8.93
N ARG A 197 -12.43 -19.64 -9.73
CA ARG A 197 -13.73 -18.97 -9.69
C ARG A 197 -14.35 -19.01 -8.29
N GLN A 198 -14.29 -20.14 -7.59
CA GLN A 198 -14.83 -20.27 -6.24
C GLN A 198 -14.02 -19.48 -5.20
N ARG A 199 -12.69 -19.47 -5.29
CA ARG A 199 -11.87 -18.63 -4.40
C ARG A 199 -12.12 -17.14 -4.62
N LEU A 200 -12.31 -16.72 -5.88
CA LEU A 200 -12.68 -15.34 -6.22
C LEU A 200 -14.06 -14.96 -5.69
N LYS A 201 -15.07 -15.83 -5.83
CA LYS A 201 -16.40 -15.62 -5.23
C LYS A 201 -16.32 -15.44 -3.71
N TRP A 202 -15.57 -16.31 -3.03
CA TRP A 202 -15.38 -16.19 -1.58
C TRP A 202 -14.69 -14.87 -1.20
N HIS A 203 -13.67 -14.48 -1.95
CA HIS A 203 -12.95 -13.23 -1.72
C HIS A 203 -13.85 -12.01 -1.90
N VAL A 204 -14.54 -11.91 -3.03
CA VAL A 204 -15.50 -10.84 -3.32
C VAL A 204 -16.60 -10.79 -2.26
N GLY A 205 -17.18 -11.95 -1.89
CA GLY A 205 -18.19 -12.03 -0.84
C GLY A 205 -17.70 -11.64 0.55
N SER A 206 -16.39 -11.70 0.82
CA SER A 206 -15.82 -11.27 2.10
C SER A 206 -15.69 -9.75 2.25
N GLY A 207 -15.77 -8.99 1.14
CA GLY A 207 -15.58 -7.54 1.13
C GLY A 207 -14.17 -7.06 1.50
N LYS A 208 -13.20 -7.97 1.69
CA LYS A 208 -11.80 -7.62 2.00
C LYS A 208 -11.12 -7.02 0.78
N THR A 209 -10.19 -6.09 1.02
CA THR A 209 -9.37 -5.48 -0.03
C THR A 209 -8.10 -6.31 -0.26
N VAL A 210 -7.80 -6.63 -1.52
CA VAL A 210 -6.61 -7.40 -1.92
C VAL A 210 -5.96 -6.77 -3.14
N PHE A 211 -4.63 -6.69 -3.13
CA PHE A 211 -3.81 -6.32 -4.26
C PHE A 211 -3.56 -7.51 -5.18
N ILE A 212 -3.68 -7.32 -6.49
CA ILE A 212 -3.43 -8.34 -7.51
C ILE A 212 -2.32 -7.82 -8.42
N THR A 213 -1.21 -8.53 -8.45
CA THR A 213 -0.02 -8.14 -9.21
C THR A 213 -0.07 -8.63 -10.66
N SER A 214 0.74 -8.00 -11.51
CA SER A 214 0.96 -8.44 -12.89
C SER A 214 1.91 -9.65 -12.96
N ARG A 215 2.17 -10.14 -14.18
CA ARG A 215 3.22 -11.15 -14.39
C ARG A 215 4.63 -10.60 -14.19
N SER A 216 4.86 -9.33 -14.52
CA SER A 216 6.19 -8.68 -14.46
C SER A 216 6.53 -8.16 -13.06
N GLY A 217 5.55 -8.05 -12.17
CA GLY A 217 5.72 -7.36 -10.88
C GLY A 217 5.62 -5.84 -10.98
N HIS A 218 5.46 -5.29 -12.18
CA HIS A 218 5.22 -3.86 -12.45
C HIS A 218 3.79 -3.65 -12.98
N PRO A 219 3.24 -2.42 -12.93
CA PRO A 219 1.92 -2.15 -13.51
C PRO A 219 1.77 -2.71 -14.94
N PRO A 220 0.58 -3.21 -15.32
CA PRO A 220 -0.69 -2.98 -14.64
C PRO A 220 -0.97 -3.88 -13.43
N PHE A 221 -1.54 -3.28 -12.39
CA PHE A 221 -2.01 -3.93 -11.19
C PHE A 221 -3.53 -3.82 -11.07
N ALA A 222 -4.09 -4.56 -10.12
CA ALA A 222 -5.44 -4.32 -9.67
C ALA A 222 -5.57 -4.35 -8.15
N VAL A 223 -6.61 -3.70 -7.65
CA VAL A 223 -7.10 -3.84 -6.28
C VAL A 223 -8.54 -4.31 -6.36
N SER A 224 -8.82 -5.46 -5.75
CA SER A 224 -10.19 -5.94 -5.59
C SER A 224 -10.72 -5.54 -4.22
N GLU A 225 -11.94 -5.02 -4.17
CA GLU A 225 -12.62 -4.62 -2.95
C GLU A 225 -14.11 -4.94 -3.07
N GLY A 226 -14.54 -6.04 -2.46
CA GLY A 226 -15.89 -6.56 -2.69
C GLY A 226 -16.10 -6.86 -4.18
N GLU A 227 -17.22 -6.39 -4.74
CA GLU A 227 -17.52 -6.57 -6.18
C GLU A 227 -16.71 -5.65 -7.10
N LYS A 228 -16.02 -4.64 -6.55
CA LYS A 228 -15.25 -3.69 -7.33
C LYS A 228 -13.89 -4.25 -7.72
N LEU A 229 -13.46 -3.92 -8.93
CA LEU A 229 -12.09 -4.10 -9.40
C LEU A 229 -11.55 -2.75 -9.89
N TYR A 230 -10.51 -2.26 -9.21
CA TYR A 230 -9.77 -1.08 -9.61
C TYR A 230 -8.52 -1.50 -10.37
N TYR A 231 -8.31 -0.90 -11.54
CA TYR A 231 -7.15 -1.13 -12.39
C TYR A 231 -6.18 0.03 -12.23
N ILE A 232 -4.90 -0.26 -12.07
CA ILE A 232 -3.84 0.72 -11.86
C ILE A 232 -2.77 0.44 -12.92
N ASN A 233 -2.44 1.41 -13.77
CA ASN A 233 -1.42 1.25 -14.80
C ASN A 233 -0.50 2.48 -14.83
N PHE A 234 0.65 2.37 -15.49
CA PHE A 234 1.49 3.54 -15.75
C PHE A 234 0.68 4.62 -16.49
N ASN A 235 0.95 5.87 -16.15
CA ASN A 235 0.39 7.01 -16.85
C ASN A 235 1.13 7.21 -18.18
N PRO A 236 0.49 6.99 -19.35
CA PRO A 236 1.16 7.11 -20.64
C PRO A 236 1.61 8.54 -20.96
N ASP A 237 0.94 9.55 -20.36
CA ASP A 237 1.23 10.97 -20.61
C ASP A 237 2.32 11.53 -19.70
N LYS A 238 2.79 10.74 -18.73
CA LYS A 238 3.75 11.15 -17.70
C LYS A 238 4.91 10.15 -17.67
N ALA A 239 5.81 10.29 -18.64
CA ALA A 239 7.06 9.57 -18.65
C ALA A 239 8.03 10.19 -17.63
N GLY A 240 8.35 9.46 -16.56
CA GLY A 240 9.40 9.84 -15.60
C GLY A 240 8.96 9.83 -14.14
N PHE A 241 9.87 10.30 -13.27
CA PHE A 241 9.75 10.24 -11.81
C PHE A 241 9.61 11.62 -11.13
N GLU A 242 9.36 12.68 -11.91
CA GLU A 242 9.30 14.06 -11.41
C GLU A 242 8.12 14.29 -10.46
N ARG A 243 6.97 13.71 -10.79
CA ARG A 243 5.74 13.78 -10.01
C ARG A 243 5.26 12.36 -9.71
N LYS A 244 5.59 11.87 -8.52
CA LYS A 244 5.33 10.48 -8.11
C LYS A 244 3.82 10.17 -8.10
N GLU A 245 3.01 11.16 -7.72
CA GLU A 245 1.55 11.06 -7.73
C GLU A 245 0.93 10.94 -9.12
N ASP A 246 1.67 11.32 -10.16
CA ASP A 246 1.21 11.26 -11.54
C ASP A 246 1.70 9.98 -12.26
N MET A 247 2.56 9.16 -11.64
CA MET A 247 3.19 7.98 -12.27
C MET A 247 2.18 6.89 -12.64
N ASN A 248 1.13 6.71 -11.84
CA ASN A 248 0.07 5.76 -12.15
C ASN A 248 -1.25 6.49 -12.39
N LEU A 249 -2.02 5.97 -13.34
CA LEU A 249 -3.45 6.23 -13.45
C LEU A 249 -4.21 5.04 -12.86
N TRP A 250 -5.41 5.32 -12.36
CA TRP A 250 -6.33 4.28 -11.94
C TRP A 250 -7.76 4.58 -12.34
N ALA A 251 -8.56 3.53 -12.45
CA ALA A 251 -10.00 3.62 -12.61
C ALA A 251 -10.67 2.39 -12.02
N CYS A 252 -11.93 2.52 -11.62
CA CYS A 252 -12.75 1.35 -11.40
C CYS A 252 -13.18 0.78 -12.75
N VAL A 253 -12.82 -0.48 -13.01
CA VAL A 253 -13.08 -1.14 -14.30
C VAL A 253 -14.22 -2.15 -14.24
N ALA A 254 -14.60 -2.58 -13.04
CA ALA A 254 -15.76 -3.44 -12.81
C ALA A 254 -16.38 -3.20 -11.43
N GLY A 255 -17.68 -3.48 -11.29
CA GLY A 255 -18.40 -3.39 -10.00
C GLY A 255 -18.75 -1.97 -9.55
N CYS A 256 -18.53 -0.94 -10.39
CA CYS A 256 -18.86 0.46 -10.08
C CYS A 256 -20.08 0.99 -10.84
N GLY A 257 -20.93 0.10 -11.37
CA GLY A 257 -22.11 0.49 -12.15
C GLY A 257 -21.72 1.34 -13.36
N ALA A 258 -22.47 2.43 -13.58
CA ALA A 258 -22.25 3.36 -14.70
C ALA A 258 -20.90 4.10 -14.66
N ALA A 259 -20.19 4.08 -13.52
CA ALA A 259 -18.86 4.68 -13.39
C ALA A 259 -17.72 3.78 -13.90
N SER A 260 -18.00 2.51 -14.21
CA SER A 260 -16.98 1.56 -14.70
C SER A 260 -16.35 2.06 -16.01
N LYS A 261 -15.02 2.01 -16.09
CA LYS A 261 -14.23 2.44 -17.25
C LYS A 261 -13.61 1.23 -17.97
N PRO A 262 -13.34 1.32 -19.29
CA PRO A 262 -12.54 0.31 -19.96
C PRO A 262 -11.11 0.30 -19.41
N ILE A 263 -10.43 -0.84 -19.53
CA ILE A 263 -8.99 -0.96 -19.32
C ILE A 263 -8.23 -0.26 -20.45
N TRP A 264 -7.06 0.28 -20.14
CA TRP A 264 -6.11 0.91 -21.06
C TRP A 264 -4.69 0.34 -20.91
#